data_AF-A0A1I9Y6N0-F1
#
_entry.id   AF-A0A1I9Y6N0-F1
#
_cell.length_a   1.000
_cell.length_b   1.000
_cell.length_c   1.000
_cell.angle_alpha   90.00
_cell.angle_beta   90.00
_cell.angle_gamma   90.00
#
_symmetry.space_group_name_H-M   'P 1'
#
loop_
_entity.id
_entity.type
_entity.pdbx_description
1 polymer ?
#
loop_
_entity_poly.entity_id
_entity_poly.type
_entity_poly.pdbx_seq_one_letter_code
_entity_poly.pdbx_strand_id
1 'polypeptide(L)'
;MPASFFSPPRRRTVVFVAIIGALHYVALEWLTSHAGTVPAGQDKAHVVSMALIAEAPKPLPVTPPPPPTPKPVPKPRPPPPPPPTELPSSETAQLTAPPSDVPEVPAAPAPAAAGAPAITAPAPAEAAPPAPAAAPPPAVEQARRYKANAPASAQFDLHVDRRDADGTKWQGVASMAWQNHGDSYQLKLEVGLSMLITRINLLVLTSEGMIDASGVVPVTATEKRKGRAQTATHFNRDAKTITFSASTVTAPWQEGVQDKATVPFQLAAIGRADVNQLVGNIDILVGEEKEATVFRFQLVGEEELDTKMGRLVTWHLRRPPKPGTYSSQLDIWLAPSMQWYPVQIRNTEANGALTTQTVTKISVNAAPTSQENK
;
A
#
# COMPACT_ATOMS: atom_id res chain seq x y z
N MET A 1 -35.37 69.57 19.78
CA MET A 1 -35.77 68.15 19.91
C MET A 1 -34.89 67.31 18.98
N PRO A 2 -33.70 66.83 19.37
CA PRO A 2 -32.96 65.89 18.54
C PRO A 2 -33.57 64.49 18.67
N ALA A 3 -33.88 63.88 17.53
CA ALA A 3 -34.55 62.59 17.42
C ALA A 3 -33.75 61.47 18.12
N SER A 4 -34.45 60.71 18.96
CA SER A 4 -33.89 59.56 19.67
C SER A 4 -33.44 58.47 18.68
N PHE A 5 -32.16 58.10 18.74
CA PHE A 5 -31.57 57.01 17.94
C PHE A 5 -32.02 55.60 18.36
N PHE A 6 -33.01 55.47 19.23
CA PHE A 6 -33.48 54.18 19.76
C PHE A 6 -34.85 53.79 19.19
N SER A 7 -34.88 53.30 17.94
CA SER A 7 -35.98 52.50 17.42
C SER A 7 -35.60 51.02 17.38
N PRO A 8 -36.51 50.08 17.75
CA PRO A 8 -36.21 48.69 18.07
C PRO A 8 -35.52 47.83 16.98
N PRO A 9 -35.75 47.99 15.65
CA PRO A 9 -35.07 47.15 14.66
C PRO A 9 -33.59 47.49 14.50
N ARG A 10 -33.18 48.74 14.72
CA ARG A 10 -31.78 49.19 14.55
C ARG A 10 -30.87 48.76 15.69
N ARG A 11 -31.42 48.62 16.91
CA ARG A 11 -30.66 48.16 18.09
C ARG A 11 -30.19 46.71 17.93
N ARG A 12 -30.99 45.86 17.29
CA ARG A 12 -30.62 44.48 16.96
C ARG A 12 -29.50 44.44 15.93
N THR A 13 -29.57 45.24 14.86
CA THR A 13 -28.52 45.30 13.84
C THR A 13 -27.19 45.77 14.41
N VAL A 14 -27.19 46.78 15.27
CA VAL A 14 -25.97 47.25 15.94
C VAL A 14 -25.36 46.18 16.85
N VAL A 15 -26.20 45.42 17.58
CA VAL A 15 -25.74 44.29 18.39
C VAL A 15 -25.16 43.18 17.52
N PHE A 16 -25.78 42.84 16.39
CA PHE A 16 -25.24 41.83 15.48
C PHE A 16 -23.90 42.25 14.86
N VAL A 17 -23.78 43.52 14.43
CA VAL A 17 -22.50 44.03 13.89
C VAL A 17 -21.41 44.04 14.97
N ALA A 18 -21.74 44.39 16.22
CA ALA A 18 -20.79 44.33 17.32
C ALA A 18 -20.36 42.89 17.66
N ILE A 19 -21.30 41.93 17.65
CA ILE A 19 -21.01 40.51 17.86
C ILE A 19 -20.13 39.95 16.73
N ILE A 20 -20.44 40.30 15.48
CA ILE A 20 -19.64 39.89 14.32
C ILE A 20 -18.23 40.48 14.42
N GLY A 21 -18.11 41.77 14.79
CA GLY A 21 -16.82 42.42 15.02
C GLY A 21 -16.00 41.75 16.13
N ALA A 22 -16.64 41.41 17.25
CA ALA A 22 -16.00 40.70 18.36
C ALA A 22 -15.56 39.28 17.95
N LEU A 23 -16.38 38.56 17.17
CA LEU A 23 -16.02 37.25 16.63
C LEU A 23 -14.82 37.32 15.67
N HIS A 24 -14.76 38.34 14.80
CA HIS A 24 -13.61 38.55 13.93
C HIS A 24 -12.35 38.92 14.73
N TYR A 25 -12.50 39.73 15.78
CA TYR A 25 -11.39 40.07 16.67
C TYR A 25 -10.82 38.83 17.39
N VAL A 26 -11.70 37.98 17.95
CA VAL A 26 -11.29 36.71 18.57
C VAL A 26 -10.66 35.76 17.56
N ALA A 27 -11.19 35.68 16.33
CA ALA A 27 -10.61 34.86 15.27
C ALA A 27 -9.23 35.37 14.82
N LEU A 28 -9.04 36.69 14.78
CA LEU A 28 -7.75 37.32 14.46
C LEU A 28 -6.73 37.12 15.59
N GLU A 29 -7.12 37.28 16.86
CA GLU A 29 -6.24 36.94 17.99
C GLU A 29 -5.91 35.44 18.03
N TRP A 30 -6.86 34.57 17.71
CA TRP A 30 -6.60 33.14 17.61
C TRP A 30 -5.62 32.84 16.47
N LEU A 31 -5.79 33.47 15.31
CA LEU A 31 -4.89 33.31 14.18
C LEU A 31 -3.48 33.84 14.47
N THR A 32 -3.34 34.97 15.18
CA THR A 32 -2.02 35.53 15.54
C THR A 32 -1.35 34.77 16.68
N SER A 33 -2.11 34.22 17.63
CA SER A 33 -1.57 33.35 18.69
C SER A 33 -1.16 31.96 18.18
N HIS A 34 -1.73 31.49 17.08
CA HIS A 34 -1.32 30.25 16.40
C HIS A 34 -0.32 30.51 15.26
N ALA A 35 -0.21 31.74 14.78
CA ALA A 35 0.83 32.20 13.86
C ALA A 35 2.09 32.63 14.63
N GLY A 36 2.79 31.64 15.18
CA GLY A 36 4.24 31.71 15.39
C GLY A 36 4.71 31.82 16.84
N THR A 37 5.25 30.72 17.34
CA THR A 37 6.68 30.69 17.70
C THR A 37 7.23 29.32 17.30
N VAL A 38 8.25 29.31 16.45
CA VAL A 38 9.10 28.14 16.24
C VAL A 38 9.95 28.04 17.50
N PRO A 39 9.80 27.00 18.36
CA PRO A 39 10.89 26.67 19.25
C PRO A 39 12.02 26.18 18.34
N ALA A 40 13.17 26.85 18.40
CA ALA A 40 14.44 26.28 17.94
C ALA A 40 14.75 25.07 18.83
N GLY A 41 14.02 23.97 18.61
CA GLY A 41 14.19 22.70 19.26
C GLY A 41 15.29 21.95 18.54
N GLN A 42 16.43 21.90 19.21
CA GLN A 42 17.65 21.18 18.84
C GLN A 42 17.37 19.90 18.06
N ASP A 43 17.76 19.89 16.78
CA ASP A 43 17.92 18.68 15.98
C ASP A 43 19.01 17.81 16.63
N LYS A 44 18.61 16.97 17.58
CA LYS A 44 19.35 15.74 17.84
C LYS A 44 18.94 14.75 16.77
N ALA A 45 19.59 14.86 15.61
CA ALA A 45 19.64 13.81 14.64
C ALA A 45 20.23 12.56 15.33
N HIS A 46 19.37 11.67 15.82
CA HIS A 46 19.76 10.30 16.10
C HIS A 46 19.98 9.63 14.75
N VAL A 47 21.22 9.74 14.25
CA VAL A 47 21.73 8.89 13.19
C VAL A 47 21.80 7.49 13.78
N VAL A 48 20.81 6.65 13.48
CA VAL A 48 20.89 5.23 13.76
C VAL A 48 21.90 4.64 12.78
N SER A 49 23.13 4.46 13.24
CA SER A 49 24.11 3.62 12.55
C SER A 49 23.56 2.19 12.54
N MET A 50 23.09 1.75 11.37
CA MET A 50 22.93 0.33 11.10
C MET A 50 24.34 -0.27 11.04
N ALA A 51 24.84 -0.72 12.20
CA ALA A 51 25.93 -1.67 12.22
C ALA A 51 25.37 -2.97 11.65
N LEU A 52 25.70 -3.26 10.39
CA LEU A 52 25.52 -4.56 9.79
C LEU A 52 26.34 -5.55 10.63
N ILE A 53 25.69 -6.27 11.55
CA ILE A 53 26.32 -7.36 12.27
C ILE A 53 26.54 -8.44 11.20
N ALA A 54 27.74 -8.47 10.64
CA ALA A 54 28.23 -9.61 9.90
C ALA A 54 28.18 -10.81 10.86
N GLU A 55 27.38 -11.80 10.49
CA GLU A 55 27.30 -13.09 11.17
C GLU A 55 28.72 -13.64 11.39
N ALA A 56 29.05 -13.97 12.65
CA ALA A 56 30.33 -14.58 12.98
C ALA A 56 30.44 -15.90 12.21
N PRO A 57 31.54 -16.17 11.47
CA PRO A 57 31.67 -17.40 10.71
C PRO A 57 31.68 -18.58 11.68
N LYS A 58 30.81 -19.57 11.43
CA LYS A 58 30.84 -20.86 12.14
C LYS A 58 32.26 -21.43 12.08
N PRO A 59 32.83 -21.90 13.21
CA PRO A 59 34.14 -22.51 13.18
C PRO A 59 34.10 -23.78 12.33
N LEU A 60 34.85 -23.78 11.22
CA LEU A 60 35.12 -24.99 10.45
C LEU A 60 35.99 -25.93 11.29
N PRO A 61 35.80 -27.26 11.20
CA PRO A 61 36.66 -28.22 11.86
C PRO A 61 38.10 -28.09 11.37
N VAL A 62 39.03 -27.93 12.30
CA VAL A 62 40.46 -27.75 12.04
C VAL A 62 41.04 -29.08 11.54
N THR A 63 41.49 -29.12 10.28
CA THR A 63 42.35 -30.19 9.78
C THR A 63 43.78 -30.01 10.29
N PRO A 64 44.50 -31.09 10.65
CA PRO A 64 45.88 -31.00 11.13
C PRO A 64 46.84 -30.55 10.01
N PRO A 65 47.96 -29.89 10.35
CA PRO A 65 48.85 -29.28 9.37
C PRO A 65 49.63 -30.32 8.56
N PRO A 66 49.94 -30.05 7.28
CA PRO A 66 50.78 -30.92 6.46
C PRO A 66 52.27 -30.83 6.87
N PRO A 67 53.06 -31.90 6.64
CA PRO A 67 54.49 -31.90 6.92
C PRO A 67 55.29 -30.96 5.98
N PRO A 68 56.48 -30.50 6.41
CA PRO A 68 57.25 -29.50 5.67
C PRO A 68 57.84 -30.06 4.36
N THR A 69 57.77 -29.25 3.29
CA THR A 69 58.34 -29.56 1.97
C THR A 69 59.86 -29.30 1.89
N PRO A 70 60.63 -30.13 1.15
CA PRO A 70 62.06 -29.91 0.92
C PRO A 70 62.37 -28.77 -0.06
N LYS A 71 63.57 -28.19 0.06
CA LYS A 71 64.09 -27.08 -0.76
C LYS A 71 64.15 -27.41 -2.27
N PRO A 72 64.03 -26.40 -3.17
CA PRO A 72 63.96 -26.63 -4.62
C PRO A 72 65.35 -26.81 -5.26
N VAL A 73 65.44 -27.71 -6.24
CA VAL A 73 66.55 -27.82 -7.21
C VAL A 73 66.14 -27.13 -8.53
N PRO A 74 67.03 -26.40 -9.23
CA PRO A 74 66.67 -25.62 -10.41
C PRO A 74 66.58 -26.47 -11.69
N LYS A 75 65.61 -26.18 -12.58
CA LYS A 75 65.52 -26.71 -13.95
C LYS A 75 65.32 -25.59 -15.00
N PRO A 76 65.68 -25.83 -16.28
CA PRO A 76 66.13 -24.80 -17.23
C PRO A 76 65.02 -23.98 -17.90
N ARG A 77 65.40 -22.77 -18.32
CA ARG A 77 64.60 -21.72 -18.96
C ARG A 77 64.29 -22.02 -20.45
N PRO A 78 63.02 -21.92 -20.91
CA PRO A 78 62.66 -21.91 -22.34
C PRO A 78 62.94 -20.54 -23.03
N PRO A 79 63.15 -20.52 -24.36
CA PRO A 79 63.54 -19.32 -25.11
C PRO A 79 62.38 -18.32 -25.36
N PRO A 80 62.70 -17.05 -25.65
CA PRO A 80 61.73 -15.96 -25.78
C PRO A 80 61.03 -15.92 -27.16
N PRO A 81 59.82 -15.31 -27.25
CA PRO A 81 59.10 -15.11 -28.51
C PRO A 81 59.66 -13.94 -29.35
N PRO A 82 59.54 -13.99 -30.70
CA PRO A 82 60.00 -12.93 -31.59
C PRO A 82 59.04 -11.70 -31.65
N PRO A 83 59.56 -10.52 -32.07
CA PRO A 83 58.88 -9.22 -32.02
C PRO A 83 57.90 -8.98 -33.20
N PRO A 84 57.02 -7.96 -33.10
CA PRO A 84 56.06 -7.61 -34.15
C PRO A 84 56.69 -6.74 -35.26
N THR A 85 56.27 -6.97 -36.50
CA THR A 85 56.62 -6.13 -37.65
C THR A 85 55.35 -5.52 -38.24
N GLU A 86 55.25 -4.20 -38.15
CA GLU A 86 54.39 -3.34 -38.97
C GLU A 86 55.09 -3.04 -40.31
N LEU A 87 54.35 -2.94 -41.44
CA LEU A 87 54.05 -1.74 -42.26
C LEU A 87 54.06 -2.17 -43.76
N PRO A 88 53.59 -1.38 -44.76
CA PRO A 88 52.61 -0.28 -44.78
C PRO A 88 51.59 -0.33 -45.97
N SER A 89 50.68 0.66 -45.93
CA SER A 89 49.93 1.39 -46.99
C SER A 89 49.89 0.97 -48.47
N SER A 90 48.68 1.11 -49.06
CA SER A 90 48.35 1.94 -50.24
C SER A 90 46.83 1.87 -50.47
N GLU A 91 46.06 2.96 -50.27
CA GLU A 91 45.73 4.05 -51.22
C GLU A 91 44.39 3.85 -51.98
N THR A 92 43.47 4.78 -51.67
CA THR A 92 42.64 5.60 -52.58
C THR A 92 41.54 4.98 -53.48
N ALA A 93 40.37 5.67 -53.44
CA ALA A 93 39.41 5.90 -54.54
C ALA A 93 38.62 4.68 -55.05
N GLN A 94 37.38 4.76 -55.55
CA GLN A 94 36.42 5.83 -55.84
C GLN A 94 35.16 5.13 -56.40
N LEU A 95 33.99 5.69 -56.08
CA LEU A 95 32.79 5.82 -56.93
C LEU A 95 32.57 4.78 -58.05
N THR A 96 31.48 4.00 -58.00
CA THR A 96 30.50 3.87 -59.12
C THR A 96 29.35 2.91 -58.78
N ALA A 97 28.10 3.39 -58.91
CA ALA A 97 26.99 2.57 -59.41
C ALA A 97 27.23 2.29 -60.91
N PRO A 98 26.60 1.28 -61.55
CA PRO A 98 25.39 1.55 -62.36
C PRO A 98 24.49 0.26 -62.54
N PRO A 99 23.63 0.11 -63.58
CA PRO A 99 22.18 0.38 -63.48
C PRO A 99 21.27 -0.65 -64.20
N SER A 100 19.99 -0.27 -64.37
CA SER A 100 19.08 -0.60 -65.49
C SER A 100 18.46 -2.01 -65.55
N ASP A 101 17.19 -2.22 -65.91
CA ASP A 101 16.39 -1.49 -66.88
C ASP A 101 14.87 -1.47 -66.61
N VAL A 102 14.26 -0.45 -67.22
CA VAL A 102 12.84 -0.12 -67.43
C VAL A 102 12.37 -0.83 -68.72
N PRO A 103 11.10 -1.25 -68.91
CA PRO A 103 10.02 -0.41 -69.49
C PRO A 103 8.64 -0.70 -68.83
N GLU A 104 7.52 0.00 -68.98
CA GLU A 104 7.05 1.19 -69.70
C GLU A 104 5.58 1.39 -69.27
N VAL A 105 5.15 2.64 -69.15
CA VAL A 105 3.77 3.12 -68.89
C VAL A 105 3.09 3.22 -70.26
N PRO A 106 1.77 2.97 -70.50
CA PRO A 106 0.74 3.81 -69.89
C PRO A 106 -0.72 3.29 -69.77
N ALA A 107 -1.50 4.16 -69.11
CA ALA A 107 -2.90 4.50 -69.37
C ALA A 107 -3.98 3.92 -68.43
N ALA A 108 -4.50 4.81 -67.59
CA ALA A 108 -5.88 4.78 -67.10
C ALA A 108 -6.85 5.08 -68.29
N PRO A 109 -8.12 4.66 -68.28
CA PRO A 109 -9.12 5.28 -67.39
C PRO A 109 -10.20 4.31 -66.83
N ALA A 110 -10.93 4.76 -65.81
CA ALA A 110 -12.25 4.21 -65.44
C ALA A 110 -13.28 4.54 -66.55
N PRO A 111 -14.41 3.81 -66.76
CA PRO A 111 -15.51 3.74 -65.78
C PRO A 111 -16.43 2.49 -65.81
N ALA A 112 -17.38 2.48 -64.87
CA ALA A 112 -18.76 1.96 -64.97
C ALA A 112 -19.07 0.43 -65.02
N ALA A 113 -19.74 0.01 -63.94
CA ALA A 113 -21.06 -0.63 -63.90
C ALA A 113 -21.32 -2.04 -64.47
N ALA A 114 -21.97 -2.81 -63.59
CA ALA A 114 -22.99 -3.84 -63.83
C ALA A 114 -22.57 -5.18 -64.45
N GLY A 115 -22.61 -6.21 -63.61
CA GLY A 115 -22.64 -7.60 -64.02
C GLY A 115 -22.70 -8.51 -62.80
N ALA A 116 -23.91 -8.88 -62.37
CA ALA A 116 -24.09 -9.92 -61.38
C ALA A 116 -23.49 -11.25 -61.88
N PRO A 117 -22.83 -12.04 -61.02
CA PRO A 117 -22.71 -13.46 -61.25
C PRO A 117 -23.48 -14.24 -60.18
N ALA A 118 -24.36 -15.09 -60.69
CA ALA A 118 -24.49 -16.50 -60.34
C ALA A 118 -24.15 -16.90 -58.90
N ILE A 119 -25.21 -17.25 -58.18
CA ILE A 119 -25.23 -18.20 -57.07
C ILE A 119 -24.35 -19.39 -57.44
N THR A 120 -23.15 -19.42 -56.86
CA THR A 120 -22.26 -20.57 -56.88
C THR A 120 -22.28 -21.13 -55.48
N ALA A 121 -22.63 -22.41 -55.36
CA ALA A 121 -22.67 -23.14 -54.10
C ALA A 121 -21.31 -23.03 -53.37
N PRO A 122 -21.29 -22.90 -52.03
CA PRO A 122 -20.05 -22.75 -51.29
C PRO A 122 -19.21 -24.03 -51.42
N ALA A 123 -18.00 -23.88 -51.93
CA ALA A 123 -16.93 -24.86 -51.79
C ALA A 123 -16.62 -25.06 -50.29
N PRO A 124 -16.20 -26.26 -49.86
CA PRO A 124 -15.93 -26.54 -48.45
C PRO A 124 -14.87 -25.57 -47.91
N ALA A 125 -15.19 -24.91 -46.80
CA ALA A 125 -14.24 -24.09 -46.08
C ALA A 125 -13.09 -24.98 -45.59
N GLU A 126 -11.90 -24.74 -46.13
CA GLU A 126 -10.66 -25.27 -45.59
C GLU A 126 -10.46 -24.70 -44.18
N ALA A 127 -10.38 -25.58 -43.19
CA ALA A 127 -10.26 -25.21 -41.80
C ALA A 127 -8.96 -24.45 -41.58
N ALA A 128 -9.08 -23.16 -41.25
CA ALA A 128 -7.95 -22.38 -40.76
C ALA A 128 -7.36 -23.08 -39.51
N PRO A 129 -6.02 -23.19 -39.42
CA PRO A 129 -5.39 -23.80 -38.26
C PRO A 129 -5.79 -23.03 -36.98
N PRO A 130 -5.98 -23.73 -35.84
CA PRO A 130 -6.39 -23.09 -34.61
C PRO A 130 -5.35 -22.03 -34.23
N ALA A 131 -5.84 -20.84 -33.87
CA ALA A 131 -5.00 -19.81 -33.27
C ALA A 131 -4.24 -20.39 -32.08
N PRO A 132 -2.95 -20.05 -31.89
CA PRO A 132 -2.19 -20.51 -30.73
C PRO A 132 -2.99 -20.18 -29.47
N ALA A 133 -3.21 -21.19 -28.63
CA ALA A 133 -3.80 -20.99 -27.32
C ALA A 133 -3.02 -19.87 -26.62
N ALA A 134 -3.72 -18.83 -26.17
CA ALA A 134 -3.13 -17.81 -25.32
C ALA A 134 -2.41 -18.52 -24.18
N ALA A 135 -1.16 -18.16 -23.95
CA ALA A 135 -0.39 -18.69 -22.82
C ALA A 135 -1.26 -18.57 -21.56
N PRO A 136 -1.35 -19.63 -20.73
CA PRO A 136 -2.09 -19.53 -19.48
C PRO A 136 -1.57 -18.31 -18.72
N PRO A 137 -2.45 -17.51 -18.09
CA PRO A 137 -2.01 -16.43 -17.22
C PRO A 137 -0.98 -17.01 -16.24
N PRO A 138 0.08 -16.26 -15.90
CA PRO A 138 1.11 -16.75 -14.99
C PRO A 138 0.41 -17.37 -13.79
N ALA A 139 0.79 -18.61 -13.46
CA ALA A 139 0.24 -19.30 -12.31
C ALA A 139 0.34 -18.33 -11.13
N VAL A 140 -0.82 -17.91 -10.61
CA VAL A 140 -0.89 -17.17 -9.36
C VAL A 140 -0.25 -18.10 -8.35
N GLU A 141 1.01 -17.80 -8.02
CA GLU A 141 1.79 -18.54 -7.04
C GLU A 141 0.88 -18.75 -5.83
N GLN A 142 0.60 -20.00 -5.49
CA GLN A 142 -0.37 -20.35 -4.46
C GLN A 142 -0.05 -19.51 -3.23
N ALA A 143 -0.93 -18.56 -2.92
CA ALA A 143 -0.72 -17.63 -1.83
C ALA A 143 -0.41 -18.44 -0.58
N ARG A 144 0.76 -18.19 0.02
CA ARG A 144 1.22 -18.86 1.23
C ARG A 144 0.06 -18.88 2.23
N ARG A 145 -0.37 -20.06 2.67
CA ARG A 145 -1.38 -20.19 3.71
C ARG A 145 -0.76 -19.89 5.06
N TYR A 146 -1.44 -19.08 5.86
CA TYR A 146 -1.00 -18.71 7.19
C TYR A 146 -1.90 -19.34 8.25
N LYS A 147 -1.30 -19.80 9.34
CA LYS A 147 -2.04 -19.99 10.59
C LYS A 147 -2.41 -18.61 11.12
N ALA A 148 -3.63 -18.48 11.62
CA ALA A 148 -4.12 -17.23 12.16
C ALA A 148 -4.85 -17.45 13.49
N ASN A 149 -4.76 -16.46 14.37
CA ASN A 149 -5.47 -16.40 15.64
C ASN A 149 -5.98 -14.97 15.80
N ALA A 150 -7.25 -14.71 15.51
CA ALA A 150 -7.80 -13.36 15.57
C ALA A 150 -7.79 -12.83 17.02
N PRO A 151 -7.39 -11.56 17.25
CA PRO A 151 -7.34 -11.01 18.60
C PRO A 151 -8.75 -10.81 19.18
N ALA A 152 -8.84 -10.70 20.51
CA ALA A 152 -10.09 -10.44 21.22
C ALA A 152 -10.71 -9.09 20.82
N SER A 153 -11.98 -8.85 21.18
CA SER A 153 -12.65 -7.57 20.95
C SER A 153 -11.95 -6.41 21.66
N ALA A 154 -11.84 -5.25 20.99
CA ALA A 154 -11.26 -4.05 21.56
C ALA A 154 -11.77 -2.76 20.93
N GLN A 155 -11.74 -1.69 21.71
CA GLN A 155 -11.94 -0.31 21.27
C GLN A 155 -10.62 0.46 21.35
N PHE A 156 -10.40 1.31 20.35
CA PHE A 156 -9.18 2.09 20.19
C PHE A 156 -9.55 3.56 20.04
N ASP A 157 -8.92 4.40 20.84
CA ASP A 157 -8.82 5.82 20.57
C ASP A 157 -7.46 6.07 19.91
N LEU A 158 -7.43 6.85 18.84
CA LEU A 158 -6.22 7.16 18.09
C LEU A 158 -6.07 8.66 17.88
N HIS A 159 -4.82 9.09 17.88
CA HIS A 159 -4.39 10.40 17.43
C HIS A 159 -3.95 10.29 15.96
N VAL A 160 -4.26 11.30 15.15
CA VAL A 160 -3.94 11.30 13.72
C VAL A 160 -3.11 12.52 13.38
N ASP A 161 -1.86 12.30 12.98
CA ASP A 161 -0.98 13.32 12.43
C ASP A 161 -0.99 13.20 10.89
N ARG A 162 -1.27 14.29 10.19
CA ARG A 162 -1.12 14.34 8.73
C ARG A 162 -0.16 15.46 8.33
N ARG A 163 0.69 15.17 7.36
CA ARG A 163 1.53 16.14 6.65
C ARG A 163 1.25 16.03 5.16
N ASP A 164 0.69 17.07 4.56
CA ASP A 164 0.48 17.11 3.11
C ASP A 164 1.81 17.28 2.36
N ALA A 165 1.79 17.07 1.05
CA ALA A 165 2.96 17.14 0.18
C ALA A 165 3.65 18.52 0.22
N ASP A 166 2.88 19.59 0.43
CA ASP A 166 3.36 20.96 0.59
C ASP A 166 3.93 21.25 1.99
N GLY A 167 3.90 20.27 2.90
CA GLY A 167 4.37 20.38 4.26
C GLY A 167 3.34 20.86 5.27
N THR A 168 2.11 21.18 4.84
CA THR A 168 1.00 21.57 5.73
C THR A 168 0.69 20.45 6.72
N LYS A 169 0.60 20.79 8.01
CA LYS A 169 0.37 19.83 9.09
C LYS A 169 -1.07 19.91 9.60
N TRP A 170 -1.69 18.76 9.79
CA TRP A 170 -3.02 18.62 10.33
C TRP A 170 -3.03 17.63 11.49
N GLN A 171 -3.94 17.87 12.41
CA GLN A 171 -4.20 17.02 13.56
C GLN A 171 -5.64 16.56 13.54
N GLY A 172 -5.85 15.29 13.86
CA GLY A 172 -7.15 14.66 13.91
C GLY A 172 -7.23 13.60 14.99
N VAL A 173 -8.39 12.98 15.06
CA VAL A 173 -8.65 11.85 15.94
C VAL A 173 -9.24 10.72 15.12
N ALA A 174 -9.03 9.50 15.55
CA ALA A 174 -9.78 8.37 15.05
C ALA A 174 -10.28 7.50 16.21
N SER A 175 -11.37 6.79 15.97
CA SER A 175 -11.84 5.73 16.85
C SER A 175 -12.02 4.46 16.03
N MET A 176 -11.53 3.35 16.55
CA MET A 176 -11.69 2.03 15.94
C MET A 176 -12.38 1.09 16.91
N ALA A 177 -13.27 0.26 16.41
CA ALA A 177 -13.95 -0.78 17.15
C ALA A 177 -13.77 -2.11 16.41
N TRP A 178 -13.07 -3.05 17.04
CA TRP A 178 -12.93 -4.42 16.60
C TRP A 178 -13.78 -5.31 17.50
N GLN A 179 -14.74 -6.00 16.91
CA GLN A 179 -15.61 -6.94 17.60
C GLN A 179 -15.37 -8.32 17.02
N ASN A 180 -14.88 -9.23 17.85
CA ASN A 180 -14.71 -10.64 17.55
C ASN A 180 -15.78 -11.41 18.34
N HIS A 181 -16.70 -12.05 17.62
CA HIS A 181 -17.80 -12.83 18.17
C HIS A 181 -17.52 -14.35 18.17
N GLY A 182 -16.29 -14.76 17.82
CA GLY A 182 -15.86 -16.16 17.72
C GLY A 182 -15.85 -16.64 16.28
N ASP A 183 -17.02 -16.74 15.65
CA ASP A 183 -17.19 -17.17 14.26
C ASP A 183 -17.31 -16.01 13.26
N SER A 184 -17.56 -14.80 13.76
CA SER A 184 -17.84 -13.61 12.99
C SER A 184 -17.18 -12.38 13.60
N TYR A 185 -17.06 -11.32 12.79
CA TYR A 185 -16.49 -10.07 13.26
C TYR A 185 -17.19 -8.85 12.67
N GLN A 186 -17.03 -7.74 13.38
CA GLN A 186 -17.29 -6.41 12.87
C GLN A 186 -16.12 -5.49 13.18
N LEU A 187 -15.71 -4.71 12.18
CA LEU A 187 -14.69 -3.68 12.29
C LEU A 187 -15.27 -2.35 11.82
N LYS A 188 -15.06 -1.31 12.62
CA LYS A 188 -15.40 0.06 12.24
C LYS A 188 -14.24 1.00 12.59
N LEU A 189 -13.79 1.79 11.63
CA LEU A 189 -12.83 2.87 11.82
C LEU A 189 -13.48 4.19 11.42
N GLU A 190 -13.47 5.16 12.32
CA GLU A 190 -13.91 6.53 12.05
C GLU A 190 -12.75 7.48 12.24
N VAL A 191 -12.33 8.16 11.18
CA VAL A 191 -11.30 9.20 11.20
C VAL A 191 -11.98 10.55 11.04
N GLY A 192 -11.61 11.52 11.86
CA GLY A 192 -12.23 12.83 11.82
C GLY A 192 -11.44 13.92 12.53
N LEU A 193 -12.05 15.10 12.57
CA LEU A 193 -11.57 16.22 13.38
C LEU A 193 -12.43 16.31 14.63
N SER A 194 -11.78 16.47 15.79
CA SER A 194 -12.47 16.78 17.04
C SER A 194 -12.52 18.30 17.20
N MET A 195 -13.70 18.90 17.11
CA MET A 195 -13.93 20.29 17.53
C MET A 195 -14.56 20.30 18.92
N LEU A 196 -14.55 21.46 19.60
CA LEU A 196 -15.00 21.58 21.00
C LEU A 196 -16.41 21.00 21.25
N ILE A 197 -17.32 21.08 20.26
CA ILE A 197 -18.72 20.70 20.42
C ILE A 197 -19.14 19.62 19.40
N THR A 198 -18.40 19.44 18.31
CA THR A 198 -18.80 18.54 17.22
C THR A 198 -17.63 17.73 16.68
N ARG A 199 -17.92 16.51 16.23
CA ARG A 199 -16.98 15.66 15.50
C ARG A 199 -17.34 15.66 14.03
N ILE A 200 -16.37 15.96 13.18
CA ILE A 200 -16.54 15.90 11.72
C ILE A 200 -15.82 14.64 11.24
N ASN A 201 -16.59 13.62 10.86
CA ASN A 201 -16.04 12.41 10.25
C ASN A 201 -15.57 12.72 8.82
N LEU A 202 -14.30 12.47 8.56
CA LEU A 202 -13.65 12.62 7.24
C LEU A 202 -13.64 11.31 6.47
N LEU A 203 -13.50 10.19 7.18
CA LEU A 203 -13.50 8.84 6.63
C LEU A 203 -14.17 7.89 7.63
N VAL A 204 -15.06 7.05 7.14
CA VAL A 204 -15.56 5.89 7.86
C VAL A 204 -15.26 4.65 7.02
N LEU A 205 -14.54 3.69 7.59
CA LEU A 205 -14.40 2.34 7.04
C LEU A 205 -15.19 1.38 7.92
N THR A 206 -15.91 0.46 7.29
CA THR A 206 -16.51 -0.68 7.98
C THR A 206 -16.17 -1.95 7.24
N SER A 207 -16.06 -3.04 7.99
CA SER A 207 -15.88 -4.38 7.45
C SER A 207 -16.60 -5.37 8.36
N GLU A 208 -17.26 -6.34 7.76
CA GLU A 208 -17.90 -7.44 8.46
C GLU A 208 -17.70 -8.74 7.69
N GLY A 209 -17.68 -9.83 8.43
CA GLY A 209 -17.49 -11.16 7.85
C GLY A 209 -17.29 -12.22 8.91
N MET A 210 -16.58 -13.27 8.51
CA MET A 210 -16.35 -14.46 9.31
C MET A 210 -14.94 -14.47 9.90
N ILE A 211 -14.75 -15.26 10.94
CA ILE A 211 -13.44 -15.68 11.42
C ILE A 211 -13.36 -17.20 11.26
N ASP A 212 -12.36 -17.68 10.53
CA ASP A 212 -12.10 -19.12 10.38
C ASP A 212 -10.61 -19.45 10.61
N ALA A 213 -10.19 -20.67 10.29
CA ALA A 213 -8.81 -21.12 10.49
C ALA A 213 -7.77 -20.29 9.71
N SER A 214 -8.18 -19.59 8.65
CA SER A 214 -7.34 -18.67 7.87
C SER A 214 -7.26 -17.27 8.48
N GLY A 215 -8.07 -16.96 9.50
CA GLY A 215 -8.11 -15.68 10.19
C GLY A 215 -9.36 -14.89 9.87
N VAL A 216 -9.19 -13.61 9.55
CA VAL A 216 -10.28 -12.70 9.19
C VAL A 216 -10.71 -12.98 7.75
N VAL A 217 -12.00 -13.21 7.52
CA VAL A 217 -12.55 -13.49 6.19
C VAL A 217 -13.66 -12.48 5.89
N PRO A 218 -13.33 -11.36 5.22
CA PRO A 218 -14.33 -10.35 4.88
C PRO A 218 -15.44 -10.89 4.00
N VAL A 219 -16.65 -10.38 4.23
CA VAL A 219 -17.83 -10.62 3.39
C VAL A 219 -18.26 -9.31 2.73
N THR A 220 -18.33 -8.22 3.50
CA THR A 220 -18.65 -6.88 3.00
C THR A 220 -17.78 -5.84 3.69
N ALA A 221 -17.23 -4.92 2.89
CA ALA A 221 -16.54 -3.74 3.40
C ALA A 221 -17.16 -2.47 2.78
N THR A 222 -17.27 -1.40 3.54
CA THR A 222 -17.74 -0.10 3.03
C THR A 222 -16.81 1.04 3.38
N GLU A 223 -16.76 2.04 2.49
CA GLU A 223 -15.97 3.25 2.67
C GLU A 223 -16.83 4.48 2.42
N LYS A 224 -16.90 5.37 3.41
CA LYS A 224 -17.59 6.66 3.33
C LYS A 224 -16.62 7.78 3.62
N ARG A 225 -16.24 8.51 2.58
CA ARG A 225 -15.47 9.76 2.71
C ARG A 225 -16.41 10.96 2.77
N LYS A 226 -16.03 12.00 3.51
CA LYS A 226 -16.77 13.27 3.54
C LYS A 226 -16.87 13.84 2.11
N GLY A 227 -18.08 14.22 1.71
CA GLY A 227 -18.35 14.78 0.38
C GLY A 227 -18.37 13.76 -0.76
N ARG A 228 -18.23 12.46 -0.50
CA ARG A 228 -18.35 11.39 -1.51
C ARG A 228 -19.50 10.44 -1.20
N ALA A 229 -20.02 9.76 -2.21
CA ALA A 229 -20.94 8.64 -2.02
C ALA A 229 -20.25 7.51 -1.23
N GLN A 230 -21.02 6.69 -0.50
CA GLN A 230 -20.49 5.49 0.11
C GLN A 230 -20.24 4.44 -0.98
N THR A 231 -19.13 3.71 -0.87
CA THR A 231 -18.81 2.57 -1.73
C THR A 231 -18.78 1.28 -0.92
N ALA A 232 -18.98 0.15 -1.59
CA ALA A 232 -18.97 -1.17 -0.98
C ALA A 232 -18.16 -2.16 -1.84
N THR A 233 -17.46 -3.06 -1.17
CA THR A 233 -16.74 -4.19 -1.77
C THR A 233 -17.30 -5.47 -1.17
N HIS A 234 -17.73 -6.40 -2.02
CA HIS A 234 -18.32 -7.67 -1.61
C HIS A 234 -17.40 -8.83 -1.96
N PHE A 235 -17.18 -9.71 -1.02
CA PHE A 235 -16.26 -10.84 -1.12
C PHE A 235 -17.06 -12.15 -1.17
N ASN A 236 -17.37 -12.61 -2.38
CA ASN A 236 -18.23 -13.77 -2.60
C ASN A 236 -17.39 -15.05 -2.65
N ARG A 237 -17.20 -15.69 -1.49
CA ARG A 237 -16.39 -16.92 -1.35
C ARG A 237 -16.90 -18.08 -2.22
N ASP A 238 -18.23 -18.26 -2.31
CA ASP A 238 -18.85 -19.37 -3.05
C ASP A 238 -18.77 -19.14 -4.57
N ALA A 239 -19.09 -17.92 -4.99
CA ALA A 239 -18.96 -17.52 -6.40
C ALA A 239 -17.51 -17.32 -6.84
N LYS A 240 -16.55 -17.36 -5.91
CA LYS A 240 -15.12 -17.08 -6.12
C LYS A 240 -14.85 -15.71 -6.76
N THR A 241 -15.62 -14.70 -6.40
CA THR A 241 -15.51 -13.34 -6.96
C THR A 241 -15.49 -12.25 -5.91
N ILE A 242 -14.87 -11.13 -6.25
CA ILE A 242 -14.91 -9.87 -5.52
C ILE A 242 -15.56 -8.84 -6.44
N THR A 243 -16.60 -8.17 -5.96
CA THR A 243 -17.32 -7.15 -6.72
C THR A 243 -17.29 -5.80 -6.01
N PHE A 244 -17.33 -4.72 -6.80
CA PHE A 244 -17.16 -3.36 -6.30
C PHE A 244 -18.38 -2.52 -6.69
N SER A 245 -18.93 -1.73 -5.77
CA SER A 245 -20.06 -0.85 -6.09
C SER A 245 -19.63 0.37 -6.93
N ALA A 246 -18.33 0.67 -6.99
CA ALA A 246 -17.79 1.84 -7.66
C ALA A 246 -17.16 1.53 -9.04
N SER A 247 -17.25 0.28 -9.52
CA SER A 247 -16.79 -0.14 -10.84
C SER A 247 -17.58 -1.36 -11.34
N THR A 248 -17.49 -1.66 -12.63
CA THR A 248 -18.01 -2.94 -13.21
C THR A 248 -16.95 -4.03 -13.23
N VAL A 249 -15.75 -3.76 -12.68
CA VAL A 249 -14.66 -4.73 -12.59
C VAL A 249 -15.06 -5.82 -11.60
N THR A 250 -14.65 -7.05 -11.89
CA THR A 250 -14.72 -8.17 -10.96
C THR A 250 -13.32 -8.73 -10.81
N ALA A 251 -12.94 -9.11 -9.59
CA ALA A 251 -11.66 -9.76 -9.32
C ALA A 251 -11.90 -11.19 -8.78
N PRO A 252 -10.95 -12.13 -8.98
CA PRO A 252 -11.06 -13.47 -8.41
C PRO A 252 -10.90 -13.41 -6.88
N TRP A 253 -11.80 -14.08 -6.15
CA TRP A 253 -11.66 -14.27 -4.71
C TRP A 253 -10.58 -15.32 -4.43
N GLN A 254 -9.73 -15.06 -3.43
CA GLN A 254 -8.68 -15.96 -3.00
C GLN A 254 -8.74 -16.16 -1.48
N GLU A 255 -8.31 -17.32 -1.01
CA GLU A 255 -8.20 -17.58 0.44
C GLU A 255 -7.24 -16.56 1.07
N GLY A 256 -7.62 -16.00 2.21
CA GLY A 256 -6.86 -14.93 2.86
C GLY A 256 -7.01 -13.53 2.25
N VAL A 257 -7.88 -13.33 1.25
CA VAL A 257 -8.22 -11.99 0.75
C VAL A 257 -8.72 -11.08 1.88
N GLN A 258 -8.33 -9.82 1.85
CA GLN A 258 -8.70 -8.82 2.85
C GLN A 258 -9.33 -7.58 2.23
N ASP A 259 -9.93 -6.73 3.04
CA ASP A 259 -10.19 -5.34 2.71
C ASP A 259 -9.18 -4.42 3.41
N LYS A 260 -9.19 -3.13 3.04
CA LYS A 260 -8.24 -2.14 3.58
C LYS A 260 -8.28 -2.00 5.10
N ALA A 261 -9.45 -2.19 5.73
CA ALA A 261 -9.60 -2.06 7.17
C ALA A 261 -9.12 -3.32 7.90
N THR A 262 -9.30 -4.51 7.33
CA THR A 262 -8.96 -5.78 7.99
C THR A 262 -7.52 -6.23 7.79
N VAL A 263 -6.79 -5.71 6.79
CA VAL A 263 -5.36 -6.04 6.58
C VAL A 263 -4.52 -5.97 7.87
N PRO A 264 -4.57 -4.90 8.68
CA PRO A 264 -3.82 -4.85 9.94
C PRO A 264 -4.22 -5.94 10.94
N PHE A 265 -5.50 -6.32 10.98
CA PHE A 265 -6.00 -7.38 11.86
C PHE A 265 -5.65 -8.77 11.36
N GLN A 266 -5.57 -8.98 10.05
CA GLN A 266 -5.06 -10.23 9.49
C GLN A 266 -3.57 -10.41 9.79
N LEU A 267 -2.75 -9.36 9.64
CA LEU A 267 -1.34 -9.40 10.02
C LEU A 267 -1.16 -9.63 11.54
N ALA A 268 -2.00 -8.99 12.37
CA ALA A 268 -2.08 -9.27 13.81
C ALA A 268 -2.40 -10.74 14.08
N ALA A 269 -3.39 -11.31 13.38
CA ALA A 269 -3.80 -12.70 13.56
C ALA A 269 -2.70 -13.69 13.17
N ILE A 270 -1.96 -13.41 12.09
CA ILE A 270 -0.82 -14.22 11.64
C ILE A 270 0.31 -14.18 12.68
N GLY A 271 0.71 -12.98 13.11
CA GLY A 271 1.78 -12.80 14.10
C GLY A 271 1.44 -13.40 15.46
N ARG A 272 0.18 -13.26 15.88
CA ARG A 272 -0.34 -13.85 17.12
C ARG A 272 -0.36 -15.38 17.09
N ALA A 273 -0.59 -15.98 15.92
CA ALA A 273 -0.57 -17.43 15.77
C ALA A 273 0.86 -17.99 15.80
N ASP A 274 1.76 -17.37 15.03
CA ASP A 274 3.19 -17.70 15.00
C ASP A 274 3.96 -16.56 14.32
N VAL A 275 4.77 -15.86 15.10
CA VAL A 275 5.58 -14.72 14.65
C VAL A 275 6.54 -15.05 13.51
N ASN A 276 7.01 -16.30 13.42
CA ASN A 276 7.93 -16.72 12.36
C ASN A 276 7.27 -16.70 10.98
N GLN A 277 5.93 -16.69 10.93
CA GLN A 277 5.19 -16.53 9.68
C GLN A 277 5.32 -15.13 9.08
N LEU A 278 5.71 -14.13 9.88
CA LEU A 278 5.94 -12.77 9.41
C LEU A 278 7.28 -12.61 8.67
N VAL A 279 8.16 -13.60 8.77
CA VAL A 279 9.45 -13.59 8.06
C VAL A 279 9.23 -13.81 6.56
N GLY A 280 9.89 -12.96 5.76
CA GLY A 280 9.81 -12.96 4.30
C GLY A 280 8.72 -12.01 3.77
N ASN A 281 8.33 -12.23 2.51
CA ASN A 281 7.23 -11.50 1.90
C ASN A 281 5.89 -12.12 2.33
N ILE A 282 4.94 -11.26 2.68
CA ILE A 282 3.56 -11.63 2.98
C ILE A 282 2.67 -10.99 1.92
N ASP A 283 2.19 -11.79 0.98
CA ASP A 283 1.29 -11.34 -0.08
C ASP A 283 -0.16 -11.53 0.35
N ILE A 284 -0.93 -10.44 0.30
CA ILE A 284 -2.36 -10.43 0.62
C ILE A 284 -3.07 -9.77 -0.55
N LEU A 285 -4.05 -10.45 -1.14
CA LEU A 285 -4.97 -9.80 -2.08
C LEU A 285 -5.89 -8.87 -1.29
N VAL A 286 -5.92 -7.58 -1.65
CA VAL A 286 -6.71 -6.57 -0.95
C VAL A 286 -7.75 -6.00 -1.89
N GLY A 287 -9.03 -6.15 -1.53
CA GLY A 287 -10.14 -5.46 -2.18
C GLY A 287 -10.14 -3.98 -1.81
N GLU A 288 -9.91 -3.13 -2.79
CA GLU A 288 -9.98 -1.67 -2.68
C GLU A 288 -11.35 -1.16 -3.17
N GLU A 289 -11.45 0.14 -3.47
CA GLU A 289 -12.72 0.77 -3.86
C GLU A 289 -13.23 0.30 -5.23
N LYS A 290 -12.33 -0.03 -6.15
CA LYS A 290 -12.66 -0.30 -7.57
C LYS A 290 -11.99 -1.54 -8.17
N GLU A 291 -11.01 -2.10 -7.47
CA GLU A 291 -10.17 -3.20 -7.93
C GLU A 291 -9.64 -3.98 -6.72
N ALA A 292 -9.05 -5.16 -6.97
CA ALA A 292 -8.29 -5.88 -5.96
C ALA A 292 -6.81 -5.91 -6.37
N THR A 293 -5.92 -5.58 -5.44
CA THR A 293 -4.48 -5.56 -5.70
C THR A 293 -3.73 -6.36 -4.64
N VAL A 294 -2.63 -7.00 -5.05
CA VAL A 294 -1.77 -7.73 -4.10
C VAL A 294 -0.92 -6.71 -3.33
N PHE A 295 -1.07 -6.71 -2.01
CA PHE A 295 -0.22 -6.01 -1.08
C PHE A 295 0.86 -6.97 -0.61
N ARG A 296 2.12 -6.66 -0.92
CA ARG A 296 3.29 -7.39 -0.46
C ARG A 296 3.87 -6.68 0.77
N PHE A 297 3.68 -7.25 1.95
CA PHE A 297 4.27 -6.77 3.19
C PHE A 297 5.61 -7.45 3.47
N GLN A 298 6.47 -6.73 4.16
CA GLN A 298 7.79 -7.17 4.59
C GLN A 298 7.93 -6.84 6.06
N LEU A 299 8.43 -7.79 6.86
CA LEU A 299 8.85 -7.49 8.21
C LEU A 299 10.11 -6.62 8.17
N VAL A 300 10.00 -5.41 8.73
CA VAL A 300 11.14 -4.49 8.91
C VAL A 300 11.95 -4.91 10.12
N GLY A 301 11.26 -5.29 11.21
CA GLY A 301 11.87 -5.76 12.44
C GLY A 301 11.08 -5.37 13.68
N GLU A 302 11.71 -5.54 14.83
CA GLU A 302 11.20 -5.04 16.10
C GLU A 302 11.55 -3.56 16.27
N GLU A 303 10.58 -2.74 16.67
CA GLU A 303 10.73 -1.32 16.93
C GLU A 303 10.04 -0.94 18.24
N GLU A 304 10.64 -0.02 18.97
CA GLU A 304 10.07 0.55 20.18
C GLU A 304 9.37 1.87 19.84
N LEU A 305 8.09 1.99 20.21
CA LEU A 305 7.29 3.20 20.01
C LEU A 305 6.98 3.88 21.35
N ASP A 306 7.24 5.17 21.43
CA ASP A 306 6.73 6.02 22.51
C ASP A 306 5.28 6.43 22.20
N THR A 307 4.33 5.97 23.01
CA THR A 307 2.90 6.26 22.83
C THR A 307 2.31 6.89 24.09
N LYS A 308 1.06 7.38 24.01
CA LYS A 308 0.35 7.86 25.21
C LYS A 308 0.02 6.75 26.21
N MET A 309 0.12 5.48 25.80
CA MET A 309 -0.01 4.32 26.69
C MET A 309 1.34 3.91 27.30
N GLY A 310 2.39 4.71 27.09
CA GLY A 310 3.77 4.38 27.41
C GLY A 310 4.50 3.77 26.22
N ARG A 311 5.66 3.22 26.53
CA ARG A 311 6.57 2.60 25.57
C ARG A 311 6.08 1.20 25.19
N LEU A 312 5.98 0.94 23.88
CA LEU A 312 5.52 -0.34 23.35
C LEU A 312 6.58 -0.95 22.44
N VAL A 313 6.95 -2.21 22.71
CA VAL A 313 7.71 -3.02 21.75
C VAL A 313 6.75 -3.53 20.69
N THR A 314 7.11 -3.35 19.42
CA THR A 314 6.23 -3.61 18.29
C THR A 314 6.96 -4.32 17.15
N TRP A 315 6.21 -5.07 16.36
CA TRP A 315 6.66 -5.65 15.11
C TRP A 315 6.20 -4.76 13.97
N HIS A 316 7.16 -4.21 13.24
CA HIS A 316 6.92 -3.27 12.15
C HIS A 316 6.89 -4.00 10.81
N LEU A 317 5.74 -3.94 10.14
CA LEU A 317 5.56 -4.44 8.78
C LEU A 317 5.39 -3.28 7.80
N ARG A 318 6.02 -3.40 6.63
CA ARG A 318 5.97 -2.40 5.56
C ARG A 318 5.53 -3.03 4.26
N ARG A 319 4.54 -2.42 3.60
CA ARG A 319 4.32 -2.55 2.16
C ARG A 319 5.12 -1.45 1.47
N PRO A 320 6.25 -1.77 0.81
CA PRO A 320 7.03 -0.77 0.09
C PRO A 320 6.27 -0.28 -1.16
N PRO A 321 6.56 0.93 -1.65
CA PRO A 321 6.10 1.34 -2.96
C PRO A 321 6.69 0.40 -4.02
N LYS A 322 5.89 0.06 -5.05
CA LYS A 322 6.38 -0.71 -6.20
C LYS A 322 7.47 0.09 -6.90
N PRO A 323 8.69 -0.47 -7.09
CA PRO A 323 9.79 0.22 -7.76
C PRO A 323 9.36 0.78 -9.13
N GLY A 324 9.76 2.02 -9.41
CA GLY A 324 9.43 2.69 -10.68
C GLY A 324 7.97 3.15 -10.81
N THR A 325 7.18 3.12 -9.73
CA THR A 325 5.79 3.62 -9.72
C THR A 325 5.58 4.66 -8.62
N TYR A 326 4.63 5.58 -8.84
CA TYR A 326 4.09 6.44 -7.80
C TYR A 326 3.02 5.69 -7.00
N SER A 327 3.40 4.63 -6.28
CA SER A 327 2.49 3.87 -5.42
C SER A 327 2.68 4.24 -3.94
N SER A 328 1.65 4.05 -3.13
CA SER A 328 1.68 4.36 -1.71
C SER A 328 2.50 3.34 -0.91
N GLN A 329 3.14 3.81 0.16
CA GLN A 329 3.74 2.99 1.20
C GLN A 329 2.76 2.85 2.36
N LEU A 330 2.68 1.66 2.96
CA LEU A 330 1.90 1.42 4.18
C LEU A 330 2.79 0.73 5.21
N ASP A 331 2.98 1.36 6.35
CA ASP A 331 3.64 0.79 7.52
C ASP A 331 2.59 0.49 8.62
N ILE A 332 2.75 -0.65 9.29
CA ILE A 332 1.87 -1.13 10.36
C ILE A 332 2.75 -1.63 11.50
N TRP A 333 2.51 -1.16 12.71
CA TRP A 333 3.17 -1.63 13.93
C TRP A 333 2.19 -2.42 14.79
N LEU A 334 2.53 -3.67 15.08
CA LEU A 334 1.74 -4.59 15.88
C LEU A 334 2.38 -4.77 17.25
N ALA A 335 1.63 -4.66 18.34
CA ALA A 335 2.19 -4.77 19.69
C ALA A 335 1.86 -6.14 20.34
N PRO A 336 2.81 -7.08 20.49
CA PRO A 336 2.55 -8.38 21.09
C PRO A 336 2.00 -8.31 22.52
N SER A 337 2.49 -7.36 23.32
CA SER A 337 2.02 -7.10 24.69
C SER A 337 0.56 -6.63 24.74
N MET A 338 0.04 -6.09 23.64
CA MET A 338 -1.35 -5.65 23.48
C MET A 338 -2.09 -6.62 22.55
N GLN A 339 -1.99 -7.91 22.79
CA GLN A 339 -2.74 -8.92 22.02
C GLN A 339 -2.47 -8.92 20.51
N TRP A 340 -1.32 -8.38 20.07
CA TRP A 340 -0.92 -8.15 18.68
C TRP A 340 -1.71 -7.06 17.93
N TYR A 341 -2.49 -6.22 18.61
CA TYR A 341 -3.25 -5.18 17.94
C TYR A 341 -2.36 -4.21 17.15
N PRO A 342 -2.88 -3.64 16.03
CA PRO A 342 -2.23 -2.52 15.36
C PRO A 342 -2.25 -1.28 16.26
N VAL A 343 -1.07 -0.80 16.65
CA VAL A 343 -0.92 0.37 17.55
C VAL A 343 -0.48 1.62 16.81
N GLN A 344 0.11 1.46 15.63
CA GLN A 344 0.39 2.57 14.71
C GLN A 344 0.18 2.11 13.27
N ILE A 345 -0.39 2.98 12.44
CA ILE A 345 -0.51 2.78 11.00
C ILE A 345 -0.06 4.08 10.32
N ARG A 346 0.89 3.97 9.39
CA ARG A 346 1.40 5.11 8.63
C ARG A 346 1.22 4.86 7.15
N ASN A 347 0.51 5.75 6.48
CA ASN A 347 0.29 5.71 5.04
C ASN A 347 1.01 6.90 4.39
N THR A 348 1.93 6.60 3.46
CA THR A 348 2.54 7.59 2.59
C THR A 348 1.88 7.48 1.23
N GLU A 349 1.08 8.48 0.86
CA GLU A 349 0.42 8.56 -0.43
C GLU A 349 1.44 8.80 -1.57
N ALA A 350 1.03 8.50 -2.80
CA ALA A 350 1.86 8.67 -4.00
C ALA A 350 2.37 10.12 -4.20
N ASN A 351 1.61 11.11 -3.73
CA ASN A 351 1.97 12.52 -3.77
C ASN A 351 2.93 12.95 -2.66
N GLY A 352 3.32 12.04 -1.75
CA GLY A 352 4.17 12.32 -0.59
C GLY A 352 3.41 12.76 0.67
N ALA A 353 2.08 12.89 0.62
CA ALA A 353 1.30 13.15 1.83
C ALA A 353 1.39 11.96 2.79
N LEU A 354 1.67 12.26 4.05
CA LEU A 354 1.88 11.28 5.11
C LEU A 354 0.75 11.38 6.11
N THR A 355 0.11 10.26 6.45
CA THR A 355 -0.86 10.18 7.55
C THR A 355 -0.45 9.09 8.51
N THR A 356 -0.24 9.43 9.77
CA THR A 356 0.09 8.50 10.86
C THR A 356 -1.05 8.48 11.86
N GLN A 357 -1.58 7.28 12.12
CA GLN A 357 -2.55 7.03 13.17
C GLN A 357 -1.84 6.29 14.30
N THR A 358 -1.80 6.87 15.50
CA THR A 358 -1.15 6.25 16.66
C THR A 358 -2.16 6.09 17.78
N VAL A 359 -2.21 4.90 18.37
CA VAL A 359 -3.13 4.61 19.46
C VAL A 359 -2.81 5.47 20.68
N THR A 360 -3.86 5.98 21.31
CA THR A 360 -3.78 6.73 22.57
C THR A 360 -4.39 5.94 23.72
N LYS A 361 -5.32 5.03 23.43
CA LYS A 361 -5.93 4.13 24.39
C LYS A 361 -6.44 2.86 23.69
N ILE A 362 -6.30 1.71 24.35
CA ILE A 362 -6.95 0.45 23.98
C ILE A 362 -7.77 -0.03 25.18
N SER A 363 -9.03 -0.40 24.94
CA SER A 363 -9.89 -1.05 25.93
C SER A 363 -10.28 -2.41 25.38
N VAL A 364 -9.77 -3.49 26.00
CA VAL A 364 -10.07 -4.86 25.58
C VAL A 364 -11.32 -5.33 26.30
N ASN A 365 -12.34 -5.70 25.53
CA ASN A 365 -13.53 -6.32 26.08
C ASN A 365 -13.32 -7.83 26.00
N ALA A 366 -13.21 -8.50 27.15
CA ALA A 366 -13.31 -9.96 27.16
C ALA A 366 -14.68 -10.37 26.60
N ALA A 367 -14.70 -11.38 25.73
CA ALA A 367 -15.96 -12.00 25.31
C ALA A 367 -16.74 -12.43 26.57
N PRO A 368 -18.08 -12.28 26.61
CA PRO A 368 -18.86 -12.84 27.70
C PRO A 368 -18.57 -14.35 27.73
N THR A 369 -18.00 -14.82 28.84
CA THR A 369 -17.87 -16.25 29.10
C THR A 369 -19.30 -16.78 29.09
N SER A 370 -19.62 -17.68 28.16
CA SER A 370 -20.89 -18.40 28.17
C SER A 370 -21.07 -18.96 29.57
N GLN A 371 -22.03 -18.40 30.31
CA GLN A 371 -22.49 -18.96 31.57
C GLN A 371 -22.94 -20.38 31.27
N GLU A 372 -22.17 -21.34 31.78
CA GLU A 372 -22.52 -22.75 31.79
C GLU A 372 -23.74 -22.89 32.69
N ASN A 373 -24.93 -22.97 32.07
CA ASN A 373 -26.17 -23.24 32.76
C ASN A 373 -26.07 -24.65 33.37
N LYS A 374 -25.93 -24.69 34.69
CA LYS A 374 -26.00 -25.89 35.51
C LYS A 374 -27.44 -26.33 35.74
#